data_AF-A0A7J6FDE3-F1
#
_entry.id   AF-A0A7J6FDE3-F1
#
_cell.length_a   1.000
_cell.length_b   1.000
_cell.length_c   1.000
_cell.angle_alpha   90.00
_cell.angle_beta   90.00
_cell.angle_gamma   90.00
#
_symmetry.space_group_name_H-M   'P 1'
#
loop_
_entity.id
_entity.type
_entity.pdbx_description
1 polymer ?
#
loop_
_entity_poly.entity_id
_entity_poly.type
_entity_poly.pdbx_seq_one_letter_code
_entity_poly.pdbx_strand_id
1 'polypeptide(L)'
;MHFGDVAGLQNEDGSFSGDEWGEVDTRFSYIAICCLALLHQLNKINVEKAVKYIVSCKNLDGGFGCTPGGESHAGQIKNNDSALSPPSLQFSVVWELLLLVDTMQDFHFLNIQD
;
A
#
# COMPACT_ATOMS: atom_id res chain seq x y z
N MET A 1 -21.06 5.72 -18.21
CA MET A 1 -19.87 4.91 -17.86
C MET A 1 -18.93 5.84 -17.09
N HIS A 2 -18.96 5.78 -15.76
CA HIS A 2 -17.89 6.38 -14.96
C HIS A 2 -16.70 5.43 -15.12
N PHE A 3 -15.63 5.85 -15.77
CA PHE A 3 -14.35 5.18 -15.59
C PHE A 3 -14.04 5.26 -14.09
N GLY A 4 -14.03 4.11 -13.41
CA GLY A 4 -13.77 4.05 -11.99
C GLY A 4 -12.37 4.60 -11.71
N ASP A 5 -12.31 5.69 -10.96
CA ASP A 5 -11.04 6.18 -10.40
C ASP A 5 -10.46 5.09 -9.48
N VAL A 6 -9.14 5.04 -9.31
CA VAL A 6 -8.44 4.06 -8.48
C VAL A 6 -9.03 4.00 -7.07
N ALA A 7 -9.47 5.15 -6.54
CA ALA A 7 -10.13 5.23 -5.25
C ALA A 7 -11.43 4.41 -5.16
N GLY A 8 -12.17 4.26 -6.26
CA GLY A 8 -13.40 3.49 -6.34
C GLY A 8 -13.21 1.97 -6.39
N LEU A 9 -11.96 1.51 -6.53
CA LEU A 9 -11.61 0.09 -6.54
C LEU A 9 -11.28 -0.44 -5.13
N GLN A 10 -11.41 0.38 -4.08
CA GLN A 10 -11.19 -0.07 -2.70
C GLN A 10 -12.34 -0.95 -2.21
N ASN A 11 -12.02 -2.15 -1.76
CA ASN A 11 -12.95 -3.10 -1.16
C ASN A 11 -13.15 -2.84 0.35
N GLU A 12 -14.17 -3.48 0.93
CA GLU A 12 -14.54 -3.30 2.34
C GLU A 12 -13.44 -3.71 3.33
N ASP A 13 -12.63 -4.71 2.95
CA ASP A 13 -11.50 -5.23 3.72
C ASP A 13 -10.23 -4.34 3.62
N GLY A 14 -10.26 -3.32 2.75
CA GLY A 14 -9.15 -2.42 2.50
C GLY A 14 -8.30 -2.76 1.28
N SER A 15 -8.48 -3.95 0.69
CA SER A 15 -7.80 -4.31 -0.55
C SER A 15 -8.27 -3.43 -1.72
N PHE A 16 -7.50 -3.42 -2.80
CA PHE A 16 -7.93 -2.84 -4.07
C PHE A 16 -8.07 -3.90 -5.13
N SER A 17 -9.14 -3.81 -5.90
CA SER A 17 -9.31 -4.59 -7.11
C SER A 17 -8.51 -4.01 -8.27
N GLY A 18 -8.03 -4.88 -9.17
CA GLY A 18 -7.31 -4.45 -10.36
C GLY A 18 -8.20 -3.73 -11.39
N ASP A 19 -9.48 -4.11 -11.42
CA ASP A 19 -10.52 -3.56 -12.28
C ASP A 19 -11.92 -3.84 -11.71
N GLU A 20 -12.96 -3.61 -12.52
CA GLU A 20 -14.36 -3.85 -12.17
C GLU A 20 -14.74 -5.32 -11.96
N TRP A 21 -13.88 -6.28 -12.34
CA TRP A 21 -14.12 -7.71 -12.21
C TRP A 21 -13.72 -8.26 -10.84
N GLY A 22 -13.16 -7.42 -9.97
CA GLY A 22 -12.98 -7.73 -8.55
C GLY A 22 -11.77 -8.61 -8.25
N GLU A 23 -10.83 -8.79 -9.18
CA GLU A 23 -9.57 -9.48 -8.89
C GLU A 23 -8.82 -8.72 -7.79
N VAL A 24 -8.45 -9.41 -6.71
CA VAL A 24 -7.69 -8.84 -5.60
C VAL A 24 -6.29 -9.42 -5.59
N ASP A 25 -5.31 -8.53 -5.60
CA ASP A 25 -3.90 -8.86 -5.42
C ASP A 25 -3.23 -7.74 -4.60
N THR A 26 -2.33 -8.10 -3.70
CA THR A 26 -1.58 -7.14 -2.87
C THR A 26 -0.86 -6.07 -3.71
N ARG A 27 -0.44 -6.40 -4.94
CA ARG A 27 0.14 -5.44 -5.90
C ARG A 27 -0.81 -4.32 -6.26
N PHE A 28 -2.09 -4.62 -6.49
CA PHE A 28 -3.09 -3.60 -6.82
C PHE A 28 -3.29 -2.65 -5.65
N SER A 29 -3.33 -3.19 -4.43
CA SER A 29 -3.44 -2.40 -3.19
C SER A 29 -2.25 -1.47 -3.01
N TYR A 30 -1.02 -1.97 -3.24
CA TYR A 30 0.19 -1.17 -3.15
C TYR A 30 0.23 -0.06 -4.19
N ILE A 31 0.03 -0.40 -5.46
CA ILE A 31 0.07 0.56 -6.57
C ILE A 31 -1.02 1.62 -6.39
N ALA A 32 -2.22 1.24 -5.96
CA ALA A 32 -3.31 2.18 -5.72
C ALA A 32 -2.95 3.25 -4.68
N ILE A 33 -2.37 2.84 -3.54
CA ILE A 33 -1.92 3.79 -2.50
C ILE A 33 -0.80 4.69 -3.05
N CYS A 34 0.20 4.14 -3.74
CA CYS A 34 1.27 4.94 -4.34
C CYS A 34 0.74 5.95 -5.36
N CYS A 35 -0.17 5.54 -6.26
CA CYS A 35 -0.77 6.42 -7.25
C CYS A 35 -1.57 7.55 -6.58
N LEU A 36 -2.43 7.22 -5.61
CA LEU A 36 -3.22 8.22 -4.89
C LEU A 36 -2.35 9.14 -4.05
N ALA A 37 -1.25 8.65 -3.48
CA ALA A 37 -0.28 9.47 -2.78
C ALA A 37 0.40 10.46 -3.73
N LEU A 38 0.94 9.99 -4.85
CA LEU A 38 1.55 10.85 -5.88
C LEU A 38 0.60 11.92 -6.42
N LEU A 39 -0.70 11.61 -6.48
CA LEU A 39 -1.74 12.55 -6.91
C LEU A 39 -2.29 13.43 -5.77
N HIS A 40 -1.79 13.29 -4.54
CA HIS A 40 -2.30 13.97 -3.34
C HIS A 40 -3.81 13.73 -3.10
N GLN A 41 -4.28 12.51 -3.36
CA GLN A 41 -5.69 12.09 -3.28
C GLN A 41 -5.93 10.94 -2.29
N LEU A 42 -5.01 10.72 -1.34
CA LEU A 42 -5.18 9.71 -0.29
C LEU A 42 -6.44 9.90 0.57
N ASN A 43 -6.94 11.14 0.65
CA ASN A 43 -8.19 11.46 1.34
C ASN A 43 -9.44 10.83 0.70
N LYS A 44 -9.35 10.31 -0.53
CA LYS A 44 -10.46 9.61 -1.21
C LYS A 44 -10.65 8.16 -0.75
N ILE A 45 -9.69 7.59 -0.02
CA ILE A 45 -9.70 6.18 0.37
C ILE A 45 -9.55 6.02 1.89
N ASN A 46 -9.89 4.84 2.39
CA ASN A 46 -9.54 4.45 3.75
C ASN A 46 -8.11 3.92 3.80
N VAL A 47 -7.15 4.81 4.02
CA VAL A 47 -5.71 4.48 4.07
C VAL A 47 -5.41 3.47 5.17
N GLU A 48 -6.02 3.61 6.35
CA GLU A 48 -5.78 2.72 7.49
C GLU A 48 -6.15 1.26 7.16
N LYS A 49 -7.31 1.04 6.53
CA LYS A 49 -7.72 -0.28 6.08
C LYS A 49 -6.79 -0.83 4.99
N ALA A 50 -6.38 0.01 4.04
CA ALA A 50 -5.50 -0.40 2.96
C ALA A 50 -4.11 -0.86 3.48
N VAL A 51 -3.54 -0.10 4.42
CA VAL A 51 -2.29 -0.48 5.08
C VAL A 51 -2.45 -1.76 5.89
N LYS A 52 -3.54 -1.91 6.65
CA LYS A 52 -3.83 -3.15 7.39
C LYS A 52 -3.93 -4.36 6.47
N TYR A 53 -4.57 -4.22 5.31
CA TYR A 53 -4.67 -5.29 4.32
C TYR A 53 -3.28 -5.72 3.82
N ILE A 54 -2.45 -4.78 3.38
CA ILE A 54 -1.08 -5.07 2.91
C ILE A 54 -0.27 -5.77 4.00
N VAL A 55 -0.31 -5.26 5.23
CA VAL A 55 0.41 -5.85 6.38
C VAL A 55 -0.06 -7.28 6.65
N SER A 56 -1.35 -7.57 6.52
CA SER A 56 -1.88 -8.93 6.69
C SER A 56 -1.42 -9.93 5.62
N CYS A 57 -0.88 -9.45 4.50
CA CYS A 57 -0.28 -10.28 3.47
C CYS A 57 1.20 -10.62 3.73
N LYS A 58 1.83 -10.03 4.76
CA LYS A 58 3.23 -10.31 5.13
C LYS A 58 3.33 -11.68 5.82
N ASN A 59 4.24 -12.52 5.34
CA ASN A 59 4.56 -13.81 5.92
C ASN A 59 5.79 -13.77 6.85
N LEU A 60 6.02 -14.88 7.57
CA LEU A 60 7.13 -15.02 8.52
C LEU A 60 8.53 -14.92 7.89
N ASP A 61 8.64 -15.22 6.59
CA ASP A 61 9.87 -15.10 5.81
C ASP A 61 10.15 -13.65 5.35
N GLY A 62 9.27 -12.71 5.71
CA GLY A 62 9.37 -11.30 5.34
C GLY A 62 8.80 -10.98 3.95
N GLY A 63 8.44 -11.99 3.15
CA GLY A 63 7.77 -11.83 1.87
C GLY A 63 6.28 -11.51 2.02
N PHE A 64 5.63 -11.21 0.90
CA PHE A 64 4.18 -11.02 0.85
C PHE A 64 3.54 -12.01 -0.11
N GLY A 65 2.35 -12.48 0.25
CA GLY A 65 1.46 -13.21 -0.65
C GLY A 65 0.58 -12.29 -1.49
N CYS A 66 -0.08 -12.87 -2.50
CA CYS A 66 -1.08 -12.16 -3.32
C CYS A 66 -2.32 -11.73 -2.51
N THR A 67 -2.62 -12.45 -1.44
CA THR A 67 -3.71 -12.20 -0.50
C THR A 67 -3.29 -12.68 0.91
N PRO A 68 -4.03 -12.33 1.97
CA PRO A 68 -3.70 -12.75 3.33
C PRO A 68 -3.63 -14.29 3.44
N GLY A 69 -2.50 -14.80 3.95
CA GLY A 69 -2.24 -16.23 4.06
C GLY A 69 -1.74 -16.91 2.77
N GLY A 70 -1.59 -16.18 1.66
CA GLY A 70 -0.95 -16.69 0.44
C GLY A 70 0.55 -16.86 0.59
N GLU A 71 1.16 -17.75 -0.20
CA GLU A 71 2.62 -17.96 -0.14
C GLU A 71 3.39 -16.71 -0.57
N SER A 72 4.55 -16.49 0.03
CA SER A 72 5.47 -15.44 -0.39
C SER A 72 5.97 -15.72 -1.80
N HIS A 73 5.75 -14.77 -2.71
CA HIS A 73 6.21 -14.89 -4.09
C HIS A 73 7.11 -13.71 -4.45
N ALA A 74 8.22 -13.96 -5.15
CA ALA A 74 9.21 -12.91 -5.45
C ALA A 74 8.66 -11.75 -6.31
N GLY A 75 7.58 -12.00 -7.05
CA GLY A 75 6.85 -10.98 -7.83
C GLY A 75 5.87 -10.14 -7.03
N GLN A 76 5.72 -10.40 -5.73
CA GLN A 76 4.91 -9.60 -4.82
C GLN A 76 5.75 -8.50 -4.17
N ILE A 77 5.11 -7.70 -3.32
CA ILE A 77 5.81 -6.73 -2.47
C ILE A 77 6.86 -7.51 -1.66
N LYS A 78 8.06 -6.96 -1.52
CA LYS A 78 9.15 -7.63 -0.80
C LYS A 78 9.69 -6.71 0.27
N ASN A 79 9.57 -7.09 1.54
CA ASN A 79 10.37 -6.45 2.59
C ASN A 79 11.79 -7.02 2.54
N ASN A 80 12.77 -6.17 2.79
CA ASN A 80 14.17 -6.57 2.89
C ASN A 80 14.52 -7.19 4.27
N ASP A 81 13.55 -7.86 4.87
CA ASP A 81 13.65 -8.52 6.19
C ASP A 81 14.30 -9.90 6.08
N SER A 82 15.26 -10.05 5.16
CA SER A 82 16.23 -11.14 5.25
C SER A 82 17.04 -10.89 6.51
N ALA A 83 17.21 -11.89 7.39
CA ALA A 83 17.99 -11.82 8.64
C ALA A 83 19.47 -11.39 8.49
N LEU A 84 19.88 -10.98 7.29
CA LEU A 84 21.24 -10.61 6.87
C LEU A 84 21.39 -9.09 6.59
N SER A 85 20.32 -8.28 6.65
CA SER A 85 20.43 -6.82 6.45
C SER A 85 20.73 -6.10 7.78
N PRO A 86 21.66 -5.12 7.81
CA PRO A 86 21.98 -4.37 9.02
C PRO A 86 20.78 -3.52 9.47
N PRO A 87 20.58 -3.30 10.79
CA PRO A 87 19.42 -2.57 11.33
C PRO A 87 19.20 -1.18 10.73
N SER A 88 20.27 -0.52 10.27
CA SER A 88 20.21 0.81 9.64
C SER A 88 19.69 0.82 8.20
N LEU A 89 19.49 -0.35 7.57
CA LEU A 89 18.95 -0.51 6.22
C LEU A 89 17.61 -1.24 6.22
N GLN A 90 16.96 -1.43 7.38
CA GLN A 90 15.65 -2.05 7.50
C GLN A 90 14.52 -1.07 7.11
N PHE A 91 14.51 -0.62 5.85
CA PHE A 91 13.33 0.06 5.28
C PHE A 91 12.38 -1.01 4.75
N SER A 92 11.33 -1.30 5.51
CA SER A 92 10.19 -2.10 5.05
C SER A 92 9.45 -1.31 3.98
N VAL A 93 8.90 -1.96 2.95
CA VAL A 93 8.08 -1.25 1.94
C VAL A 93 6.84 -0.62 2.59
N VAL A 94 6.43 -1.17 3.73
CA VAL A 94 5.40 -0.59 4.61
C VAL A 94 5.90 0.68 5.28
N TRP A 95 7.17 0.74 5.70
CA TRP A 95 7.77 1.95 6.26
C TRP A 95 7.97 3.03 5.20
N GLU A 96 8.34 2.66 3.97
CA GLU A 96 8.38 3.62 2.85
C GLU A 96 6.99 4.13 2.51
N LEU A 97 5.96 3.27 2.51
CA LEU A 97 4.57 3.69 2.34
C LEU A 97 4.10 4.61 3.47
N LEU A 98 4.39 4.29 4.73
CA LEU A 98 4.05 5.13 5.87
C LEU A 98 4.79 6.47 5.80
N LEU A 99 6.08 6.48 5.51
CA LEU A 99 6.85 7.70 5.28
C LEU A 99 6.28 8.50 4.11
N LEU A 100 5.84 7.85 3.04
CA LEU A 100 5.27 8.50 1.87
C LEU A 100 3.86 9.05 2.16
N VAL A 101 3.08 8.38 3.02
CA VAL A 101 1.80 8.90 3.53
C VAL A 101 2.04 10.08 4.47
N ASP A 102 2.96 9.95 5.43
CA ASP A 102 3.27 10.98 6.43
C ASP A 102 3.87 12.23 5.77
N THR A 103 4.88 12.08 4.90
CA THR A 103 5.49 13.21 4.17
C THR A 103 4.49 13.92 3.26
N MET A 104 3.51 13.21 2.68
CA MET A 104 2.50 13.82 1.82
C MET A 104 1.33 14.44 2.61
N GLN A 105 1.08 14.01 3.85
CA GLN A 105 0.19 14.71 4.78
C GLN A 105 0.83 15.99 5.35
N ASP A 106 2.15 16.00 5.57
CA ASP A 106 2.88 17.18 6.03
C ASP A 106 2.94 18.32 4.98
N PHE A 107 2.91 17.99 3.68
CA PHE A 107 2.79 19.01 2.62
C PHE A 107 1.49 19.83 2.70
N HIS A 108 0.43 19.28 3.30
CA HIS A 108 -0.81 20.04 3.56
C HIS A 108 -0.66 21.05 4.70
N PHE A 109 0.29 20.87 5.62
CA PHE A 109 0.56 21.83 6.70
C PHE A 109 1.43 23.01 6.25
N LEU A 110 2.27 22.84 5.23
CA LEU A 110 3.15 23.90 4.72
C LEU A 110 2.49 24.85 3.71
N ASN A 111 1.27 24.57 3.25
CA ASN A 111 0.55 25.38 2.25
C ASN A 111 -0.73 26.08 2.79
N ILE A 112 -0.88 26.21 4.11
CA ILE A 112 -1.96 26.99 4.75
C ILE A 112 -1.37 28.14 5.59
N GLN A 113 -0.31 28.78 5.10
CA GLN A 113 0.26 30.00 5.71
C GLN A 113 0.61 31.11 4.71
N ASP A 114 -0.07 31.16 3.55
CA ASP A 114 -0.09 32.36 2.69
C ASP A 114 -1.54 32.84 2.45
#